data_AF-G1KJ73-F1
#
_entry.id   AF-G1KJ73-F1
#
_cell.length_a   1.000
_cell.length_b   1.000
_cell.length_c   1.000
_cell.angle_alpha   90.00
_cell.angle_beta   90.00
_cell.angle_gamma   90.00
#
_symmetry.space_group_name_H-M   'P 1'
#
loop_
_entity.id
_entity.type
_entity.pdbx_description
1 polymer ?
#
loop_
_entity_poly.entity_id
_entity_poly.type
_entity_poly.pdbx_seq_one_letter_code
_entity_poly.pdbx_strand_id
1 'polypeptide(L)'
;MSFLRLRLLPQCPISWDKQIIWDLKVKSSNSLYLLLEIEGIKVAKQQQKAEAKRKATPVIGDLHPLMDALPELSDLMTLRKFPKHHKIQVKKRVPTNFNQMNSAQKSKALVEEIAQFHKTISDPLFKANPLAVISEHLSKRLMQEREGEPL
;
A
#
# COMPACT_ATOMS: atom_id res chain seq x y z
N MET A 1 24.81 59.63 64.96
CA MET A 1 23.67 58.80 64.52
C MET A 1 23.69 58.69 63.02
N SER A 2 23.97 57.49 62.53
CA SER A 2 24.15 57.16 61.12
C SER A 2 22.79 57.11 60.43
N PHE A 3 22.44 58.12 59.64
CA PHE A 3 21.25 58.06 58.79
C PHE A 3 21.62 57.44 57.44
N LEU A 4 20.92 56.35 57.14
CA LEU A 4 21.10 55.45 56.01
C LEU A 4 20.99 56.19 54.67
N ARG A 5 22.04 56.06 53.86
CA ARG A 5 22.06 56.47 52.45
C ARG A 5 21.19 55.50 51.65
N LEU A 6 19.89 55.81 51.53
CA LEU A 6 19.01 55.16 50.56
C LEU A 6 19.50 55.50 49.15
N ARG A 7 20.23 54.57 48.53
CA ARG A 7 20.44 54.59 47.07
C ARG A 7 19.05 54.44 46.45
N LEU A 8 18.55 55.50 45.82
CA LEU A 8 17.49 55.36 44.84
C LEU A 8 17.99 54.40 43.76
N LEU A 9 17.40 53.21 43.71
CA LEU A 9 17.49 52.35 42.54
C LEU A 9 16.80 53.10 41.39
N PRO A 10 17.43 53.19 40.20
CA PRO A 10 16.79 53.82 39.07
C PRO A 10 15.54 53.01 38.71
N GLN A 11 14.37 53.63 38.77
CA GLN A 11 13.16 53.01 38.23
C GLN A 11 13.36 52.87 36.72
N CYS A 12 13.43 51.63 36.24
CA CYS A 12 13.46 51.33 34.82
C CYS A 12 12.13 51.77 34.18
N PRO A 13 12.14 52.41 33.00
CA PRO A 13 10.89 52.79 32.33
C PRO A 13 10.18 51.52 31.86
N ILE A 14 8.90 51.37 32.23
CA ILE A 14 8.01 50.22 31.93
C ILE A 14 8.01 49.82 30.43
N SER A 15 8.38 50.74 29.54
CA SER A 15 8.58 50.52 28.10
C SER A 15 9.69 49.49 27.79
N TRP A 16 10.75 49.43 28.59
CA TRP A 16 11.90 48.56 28.36
C TRP A 16 11.60 47.13 28.76
N ASP A 17 10.74 46.90 29.76
CA ASP A 17 10.30 45.57 30.15
C ASP A 17 9.48 44.88 29.05
N LYS A 18 8.55 45.61 28.41
CA LYS A 18 7.77 45.06 27.29
C LYS A 18 8.65 44.72 26.09
N GLN A 19 9.64 45.56 25.80
CA GLN A 19 10.60 45.33 24.72
C GLN A 19 11.48 44.10 24.99
N ILE A 20 12.02 43.98 26.20
CA ILE A 20 12.85 42.84 26.60
C ILE A 20 12.04 41.54 26.58
N ILE A 21 10.78 41.56 27.04
CA ILE A 21 9.88 40.41 26.98
C ILE A 21 9.58 40.02 25.52
N TRP A 22 9.35 41.00 24.64
CA TRP A 22 9.11 40.75 23.22
C TRP A 22 10.36 40.17 22.54
N ASP A 23 11.54 40.77 22.77
CA ASP A 23 12.81 40.29 22.23
C ASP A 23 13.14 38.87 22.74
N LEU A 24 12.89 38.57 24.01
CA LEU A 24 13.02 37.22 24.57
C LEU A 24 12.03 36.23 23.92
N LYS A 25 10.78 36.65 23.68
CA LYS A 25 9.76 35.82 23.05
C LYS A 25 10.08 35.54 21.58
N VAL A 26 10.55 36.55 20.85
CA VAL A 26 10.98 36.43 19.44
C VAL A 26 12.23 35.56 19.36
N LYS A 27 13.22 35.78 20.23
CA LYS A 27 14.45 34.97 20.27
C LYS A 27 14.17 33.51 20.63
N SER A 28 13.26 33.26 21.57
CA SER A 28 12.80 31.92 21.92
C SER A 28 12.05 31.26 20.76
N SER A 29 11.16 31.99 20.07
CA SER A 29 10.40 31.46 18.93
C SER A 29 11.31 31.14 17.74
N ASN A 30 12.26 32.02 17.41
CA ASN A 30 13.26 31.78 16.38
C ASN A 30 14.17 30.60 16.73
N SER A 31 14.57 30.45 18.00
CA SER A 31 15.36 29.31 18.45
C SER A 31 14.61 27.98 18.29
N LEU A 32 13.32 27.94 18.59
CA LEU A 32 12.50 26.74 18.42
C LEU A 32 12.29 26.40 16.94
N TYR A 33 12.04 27.42 16.11
CA TYR A 33 11.91 27.25 14.66
C TYR A 33 13.19 26.69 14.03
N LEU A 34 14.36 27.21 14.42
CA LEU A 34 15.66 26.71 13.94
C LEU A 34 15.90 25.24 14.30
N LEU A 35 15.48 24.80 15.49
CA LEU A 35 15.62 23.40 15.90
C LEU A 35 14.74 22.47 15.07
N LEU A 36 13.48 22.86 14.82
CA LEU A 36 12.56 22.12 13.96
C LEU A 36 13.07 22.03 12.52
N GLU A 37 13.61 23.14 11.99
CA GLU A 37 14.20 23.17 10.65
C GLU A 37 15.42 22.25 10.53
N ILE A 38 16.31 22.25 11.52
CA ILE A 38 17.48 21.37 11.56
C ILE A 38 17.05 19.89 11.66
N GLU A 39 16.02 19.59 12.44
CA GLU A 39 15.49 18.23 12.57
C GLU A 39 14.84 17.76 11.25
N GLY A 40 14.06 18.63 10.60
CA GLY A 40 13.51 18.37 9.27
C GLY A 40 14.59 18.07 8.22
N ILE A 41 15.66 18.87 8.18
CA ILE A 41 16.80 18.66 7.27
C ILE A 41 17.53 17.34 7.55
N LYS A 42 17.66 16.95 8.83
CA LYS A 42 18.29 15.66 9.22
C LYS A 42 17.46 14.48 8.72
N VAL A 43 16.15 14.51 8.93
CA VAL A 43 15.22 13.46 8.48
C VAL A 43 15.26 13.33 6.96
N ALA A 44 15.20 14.45 6.23
CA ALA A 44 15.26 14.44 4.77
C ALA A 44 16.59 13.86 4.23
N LYS A 45 17.74 14.23 4.84
CA LYS A 45 19.05 13.66 4.46
C LYS A 45 19.14 12.16 4.73
N GLN A 46 18.53 11.68 5.82
CA GLN A 46 18.51 10.26 6.16
C GLN A 46 17.67 9.45 5.16
N GLN A 47 16.52 9.99 4.73
CA GLN A 47 15.70 9.42 3.67
C GLN A 47 16.47 9.33 2.34
N GLN A 48 17.12 10.42 1.91
CA GLN A 48 17.91 10.44 0.67
C GLN A 48 19.05 9.39 0.68
N LYS A 49 19.74 9.23 1.82
CA LYS A 49 20.78 8.21 1.99
C LYS A 49 20.21 6.79 1.92
N ALA A 50 19.03 6.57 2.50
CA ALA A 50 18.33 5.28 2.41
C ALA A 50 17.92 4.96 0.97
N GLU A 51 17.37 5.93 0.24
CA GLU A 51 17.02 5.78 -1.18
C GLU A 51 18.25 5.51 -2.07
N ALA A 52 19.36 6.20 -1.85
CA ALA A 52 20.60 5.96 -2.61
C ALA A 52 21.12 4.53 -2.40
N LYS A 53 21.05 4.01 -1.15
CA LYS A 53 21.40 2.61 -0.85
C LYS A 53 20.44 1.62 -1.50
N ARG A 54 19.14 1.93 -1.53
CA ARG A 54 18.11 1.12 -2.22
C ARG A 54 18.36 1.07 -3.73
N LYS A 55 18.73 2.19 -4.35
CA LYS A 55 19.07 2.24 -5.79
C LYS A 55 20.35 1.50 -6.14
N ALA A 56 21.33 1.48 -5.23
CA ALA A 56 22.64 0.85 -5.46
C ALA A 56 22.64 -0.67 -5.20
N THR A 57 21.65 -1.20 -4.48
CA THR A 57 21.58 -2.63 -4.13
C THR A 57 20.33 -3.21 -4.77
N PRO A 58 20.41 -4.10 -5.78
CA PRO A 58 19.24 -4.76 -6.34
C PRO A 58 18.70 -5.78 -5.34
N VAL A 59 18.05 -5.29 -4.28
CA VAL A 59 17.48 -6.12 -3.20
C VAL A 59 16.04 -6.40 -3.56
N ILE A 60 15.80 -7.61 -4.06
CA ILE A 60 14.47 -8.21 -4.05
C ILE A 60 14.13 -8.45 -2.57
N GLY A 61 13.41 -7.53 -1.93
CA GLY A 61 12.94 -7.72 -0.55
C GLY A 61 12.89 -6.51 0.39
N ASP A 62 13.24 -5.28 -0.03
CA ASP A 62 12.93 -4.12 0.82
C ASP A 62 11.41 -3.88 0.82
N LEU A 63 10.77 -4.01 1.98
CA LEU A 63 9.33 -3.84 2.16
C LEU A 63 8.93 -2.38 2.42
N HIS A 64 9.88 -1.50 2.74
CA HIS A 64 9.59 -0.10 3.01
C HIS A 64 8.95 0.64 1.83
N PRO A 65 9.36 0.43 0.56
CA PRO A 65 8.70 1.06 -0.59
C PRO A 65 7.22 0.66 -0.71
N LEU A 66 6.86 -0.56 -0.31
CA LEU A 66 5.46 -0.99 -0.32
C LEU A 66 4.67 -0.31 0.78
N MET A 67 5.25 -0.14 1.97
CA MET A 67 4.59 0.53 3.09
C MET A 67 4.42 2.04 2.85
N ASP A 68 5.43 2.68 2.26
CA ASP A 68 5.42 4.10 1.92
C ASP A 68 4.49 4.43 0.75
N ALA A 69 4.28 3.47 -0.15
CA ALA A 69 3.30 3.59 -1.24
C ALA A 69 1.84 3.34 -0.80
N LEU A 70 1.58 3.02 0.47
CA LEU A 70 0.22 2.90 0.98
C LEU A 70 -0.34 4.27 1.37
N PRO A 71 -1.57 4.60 0.98
CA PRO A 71 -2.20 5.83 1.40
C PRO A 71 -2.42 5.86 2.91
N GLU A 72 -2.21 7.03 3.52
CA GLU A 72 -2.48 7.23 4.94
C GLU A 72 -3.99 7.21 5.21
N LEU A 73 -4.38 6.96 6.46
CA LEU A 73 -5.80 6.91 6.85
C LEU A 73 -6.51 8.26 6.58
N SER A 74 -5.80 9.37 6.75
CA SER A 74 -6.22 10.73 6.36
C SER A 74 -6.56 10.81 4.88
N ASP A 75 -5.67 10.33 4.02
CA ASP A 75 -5.87 10.30 2.58
C ASP A 75 -7.09 9.45 2.23
N LEU A 76 -7.24 8.26 2.81
CA LEU A 76 -8.41 7.39 2.62
C LEU A 76 -9.73 8.02 3.06
N MET A 77 -9.73 8.83 4.12
CA MET A 77 -10.92 9.55 4.57
C MET A 77 -11.31 10.67 3.60
N THR A 78 -10.34 11.34 2.98
CA THR A 78 -10.60 12.35 1.93
C THR A 78 -10.98 11.72 0.58
N LEU A 79 -10.49 10.51 0.30
CA LEU A 79 -10.74 9.71 -0.90
C LEU A 79 -12.12 9.04 -0.99
N ARG A 80 -12.99 9.20 0.02
CA ARG A 80 -14.39 8.73 0.01
C ARG A 80 -15.24 9.28 -1.15
N LYS A 81 -14.68 10.15 -2.01
CA LYS A 81 -15.31 10.71 -3.21
C LYS A 81 -14.86 10.05 -4.52
N PHE A 82 -14.21 8.88 -4.51
CA PHE A 82 -13.97 8.19 -5.77
C PHE A 82 -15.27 7.72 -6.43
N PRO A 83 -15.48 7.98 -7.73
CA PRO A 83 -16.58 7.39 -8.47
C PRO A 83 -16.38 5.88 -8.48
N LYS A 84 -17.41 5.15 -8.04
CA LYS A 84 -17.47 3.69 -8.06
C LYS A 84 -16.97 3.19 -9.41
N HIS A 85 -15.83 2.50 -9.42
CA HIS A 85 -15.37 1.74 -10.58
C HIS A 85 -16.55 0.92 -11.10
N HIS A 86 -16.95 1.20 -12.34
CA HIS A 86 -17.99 0.43 -13.00
C HIS A 86 -17.47 -0.99 -13.04
N LYS A 87 -18.22 -1.90 -12.39
CA LYS A 87 -17.99 -3.34 -12.49
C LYS A 87 -18.05 -3.66 -13.98
N ILE A 88 -16.89 -3.84 -14.60
CA ILE A 88 -16.79 -4.60 -15.85
C ILE A 88 -17.29 -5.98 -15.46
N GLN A 89 -18.55 -6.26 -15.80
CA GLN A 89 -19.09 -7.60 -15.73
C GLN A 89 -18.45 -8.38 -16.86
N VAL A 90 -17.20 -8.79 -16.65
CA VAL A 90 -16.68 -9.98 -17.32
C VAL A 90 -17.66 -11.07 -16.89
N LYS A 91 -18.45 -11.58 -17.84
CA LYS A 91 -19.24 -12.79 -17.65
C LYS A 91 -18.26 -13.88 -17.26
N LYS A 92 -18.07 -14.04 -15.95
CA LYS A 92 -17.33 -15.17 -15.41
C LYS A 92 -18.08 -16.41 -15.86
N ARG A 93 -17.51 -17.19 -16.77
CA ARG A 93 -17.69 -18.63 -16.67
C ARG A 93 -16.98 -19.00 -15.38
N VAL A 94 -17.76 -19.16 -14.32
CA VAL A 94 -17.27 -19.50 -12.99
C VAL A 94 -17.13 -21.02 -12.93
N PRO A 95 -15.93 -21.61 -13.05
CA PRO A 95 -15.59 -22.66 -12.11
C PRO A 95 -15.35 -21.93 -10.79
N THR A 96 -16.27 -22.10 -9.83
CA THR A 96 -16.11 -21.57 -8.49
C THR A 96 -14.73 -22.01 -8.00
N ASN A 97 -13.85 -21.07 -7.65
CA ASN A 97 -12.47 -21.41 -7.31
C ASN A 97 -12.46 -22.51 -6.24
N PHE A 98 -11.80 -23.64 -6.51
CA PHE A 98 -11.76 -24.79 -5.59
C PHE A 98 -11.36 -24.37 -4.17
N ASN A 99 -10.40 -23.43 -4.06
CA ASN A 99 -9.92 -22.90 -2.78
C ASN A 99 -10.95 -22.13 -1.96
N GLN A 100 -12.01 -21.61 -2.58
CA GLN A 100 -13.09 -20.85 -1.92
C GLN A 100 -14.27 -21.73 -1.49
N MET A 101 -14.30 -23.00 -1.90
CA MET A 101 -15.38 -23.93 -1.56
C MET A 101 -15.24 -24.49 -0.14
N ASN A 102 -16.38 -24.81 0.48
CA ASN A 102 -16.39 -25.59 1.72
C ASN A 102 -15.95 -27.05 1.46
N SER A 103 -15.60 -27.78 2.53
CA SER A 103 -15.05 -29.15 2.41
C SER A 103 -16.00 -30.13 1.70
N ALA A 104 -17.29 -30.05 2.00
CA ALA A 104 -18.31 -30.92 1.38
C ALA A 104 -18.47 -30.64 -0.13
N GLN A 105 -18.41 -29.37 -0.54
CA GLN A 105 -18.45 -28.96 -1.95
C GLN A 105 -17.19 -29.41 -2.70
N LYS A 106 -16.00 -29.30 -2.07
CA LYS A 106 -14.75 -29.84 -2.64
C LYS A 106 -14.84 -31.33 -2.88
N SER A 107 -15.30 -32.09 -1.89
CA SER A 107 -15.49 -33.54 -2.02
C SER A 107 -16.45 -33.88 -3.16
N LYS A 108 -17.58 -33.18 -3.28
CA LYS A 108 -18.53 -33.37 -4.39
C LYS A 108 -17.92 -33.07 -5.76
N ALA A 109 -17.21 -31.95 -5.89
CA ALA A 109 -16.54 -31.59 -7.14
C ALA A 109 -15.52 -32.67 -7.56
N LEU A 110 -14.72 -33.18 -6.61
CA LEU A 110 -13.77 -34.26 -6.89
C LEU A 110 -14.46 -35.56 -7.33
N VAL A 111 -15.58 -35.94 -6.70
CA VAL A 111 -16.35 -37.13 -7.12
C VAL A 111 -16.88 -36.97 -8.54
N GLU A 112 -17.35 -35.78 -8.90
CA GLU A 112 -17.83 -35.50 -10.25
C GLU A 112 -16.70 -35.57 -11.29
N GLU A 113 -15.53 -34.99 -10.98
CA GLU A 113 -14.33 -35.08 -11.83
C GLU A 113 -13.87 -36.54 -12.00
N ILE A 114 -13.87 -37.33 -10.93
CA ILE A 114 -13.55 -38.77 -10.98
C ILE A 114 -14.54 -39.50 -11.91
N ALA A 115 -15.84 -39.21 -11.81
CA ALA A 115 -16.84 -39.81 -12.68
C ALA A 115 -16.64 -39.43 -14.16
N GLN A 116 -16.32 -38.17 -14.45
CA GLN A 116 -16.03 -37.70 -15.80
C GLN A 116 -14.75 -38.34 -16.37
N PHE A 117 -13.73 -38.51 -15.55
CA PHE A 117 -12.49 -39.18 -15.93
C PHE A 117 -12.72 -40.66 -16.26
N HIS A 118 -13.45 -41.38 -15.43
CA HIS A 118 -13.79 -42.78 -15.69
C HIS A 118 -14.62 -42.95 -16.97
N LYS A 119 -15.54 -42.03 -17.26
CA LYS A 119 -16.26 -42.00 -18.53
C LYS A 119 -15.29 -41.87 -19.71
N THR A 120 -14.39 -40.89 -19.65
CA THR A 120 -13.41 -40.63 -20.72
C THR A 120 -12.47 -41.82 -20.95
N ILE A 121 -11.99 -42.47 -19.90
CA ILE A 121 -11.15 -43.68 -20.02
C ILE A 121 -11.94 -44.86 -20.60
N SER A 122 -13.23 -44.93 -20.31
CA SER A 122 -14.10 -46.00 -20.80
C SER A 122 -14.42 -45.87 -22.28
N ASP A 123 -14.32 -44.66 -22.84
CA ASP A 123 -14.65 -44.36 -24.23
C ASP A 123 -13.74 -45.13 -25.21
N PRO A 124 -14.30 -45.88 -26.18
CA PRO A 124 -13.52 -46.68 -27.12
C PRO A 124 -12.54 -45.86 -27.97
N LEU A 125 -12.91 -44.62 -28.30
CA LEU A 125 -12.06 -43.70 -29.08
C LEU A 125 -10.80 -43.31 -28.30
N PHE A 126 -10.96 -43.05 -27.00
CA PHE A 126 -9.83 -42.72 -26.12
C PHE A 126 -8.91 -43.93 -25.91
N LYS A 127 -9.46 -45.15 -25.82
CA LYS A 127 -8.68 -46.39 -25.74
C LYS A 127 -7.90 -46.68 -27.04
N ALA A 128 -8.49 -46.38 -28.19
CA ALA A 128 -7.84 -46.62 -29.48
C ALA A 128 -6.69 -45.64 -29.75
N ASN A 129 -6.88 -44.34 -29.48
CA ASN A 129 -5.84 -43.34 -29.65
C ASN A 129 -6.03 -42.15 -28.68
N PRO A 130 -5.43 -42.18 -27.48
CA PRO A 130 -5.63 -41.15 -26.47
C PRO A 130 -5.00 -39.80 -26.89
N LEU A 131 -3.86 -39.84 -27.58
CA LEU A 131 -3.13 -38.63 -27.97
C LEU A 131 -3.92 -37.80 -29.00
N ALA A 132 -4.60 -38.45 -29.94
CA ALA A 132 -5.42 -37.76 -30.93
C ALA A 132 -6.66 -37.09 -30.30
N VAL A 133 -7.31 -37.76 -29.35
CA VAL A 133 -8.48 -37.20 -28.64
C VAL A 133 -8.07 -35.98 -27.79
N ILE A 134 -6.91 -36.06 -27.13
CA ILE A 134 -6.37 -34.95 -26.33
C ILE A 134 -5.99 -33.78 -27.24
N SER A 135 -5.31 -34.02 -28.36
CA SER A 135 -4.91 -32.94 -29.27
C SER A 135 -6.11 -32.24 -29.92
N GLU A 136 -7.15 -32.99 -30.28
CA GLU A 136 -8.43 -32.44 -30.75
C GLU A 136 -9.08 -31.56 -29.66
N HIS A 137 -9.16 -32.05 -28.41
CA HIS A 137 -9.71 -31.26 -27.30
C HIS A 137 -8.95 -29.95 -27.08
N LEU A 138 -7.61 -30.00 -27.08
CA LEU A 138 -6.75 -28.82 -26.89
C LEU A 138 -6.93 -27.82 -28.04
N SER A 139 -6.99 -28.28 -29.28
CA SER A 139 -7.22 -27.40 -30.43
C SER A 139 -8.56 -26.67 -30.34
N LYS A 140 -9.64 -27.38 -29.95
CA LYS A 140 -10.97 -26.77 -29.74
C LYS A 140 -10.95 -25.70 -28.62
N ARG A 141 -10.27 -25.98 -27.50
CA ARG A 141 -10.08 -25.02 -26.41
C ARG A 141 -9.36 -23.75 -26.88
N LEU A 142 -8.26 -23.91 -27.61
CA LEU A 142 -7.47 -22.79 -28.13
C LEU A 142 -8.26 -21.92 -29.12
N MET A 143 -9.11 -22.53 -29.96
CA MET A 143 -9.98 -21.76 -30.86
C MET A 143 -11.07 -21.01 -30.08
N GLN A 144 -11.66 -21.63 -29.06
CA GLN A 144 -12.69 -20.99 -28.23
C GLN A 144 -12.16 -19.77 -27.45
N GLU A 145 -10.91 -19.80 -27.00
CA GLU A 145 -10.25 -18.65 -26.37
C GLU A 145 -9.99 -17.53 -27.38
N ARG A 146 -9.69 -17.86 -28.65
CA ARG A 146 -9.46 -16.89 -29.72
C ARG A 146 -10.75 -16.19 -30.19
N GLU A 147 -11.87 -16.89 -30.19
CA GLU A 147 -13.18 -16.36 -30.63
C GLU A 147 -13.99 -15.71 -29.49
N GLY A 148 -13.55 -15.86 -28.23
CA GLY A 148 -14.25 -15.41 -27.03
C GLY A 148 -13.92 -14.00 -26.52
N GLU A 149 -13.03 -13.26 -27.18
CA GLU A 149 -12.67 -11.87 -26.84
C GLU A 149 -13.56 -10.87 -27.62
N PRO A 150 -14.55 -10.20 -26.99
CA PRO A 150 -15.08 -8.97 -27.54
C PRO A 150 -14.12 -7.82 -27.21
N LEU A 151 -13.74 -7.04 -28.22
CA LEU A 151 -13.02 -5.76 -28.08
C LEU A 151 -13.71 -4.81 -27.09
#